data_AF-A0A930D8V7-F1
#
_entry.id   AF-A0A930D8V7-F1
#
_cell.length_a   1.000
_cell.length_b   1.000
_cell.length_c   1.000
_cell.angle_alpha   90.00
_cell.angle_beta   90.00
_cell.angle_gamma   90.00
#
_symmetry.space_group_name_H-M   'P 1'
#
loop_
_entity.id
_entity.type
_entity.pdbx_description
1 polymer ?
#
loop_
_entity_poly.entity_id
_entity_poly.type
_entity_poly.pdbx_seq_one_letter_code
_entity_poly.pdbx_strand_id
1 'polypeptide(L)'
;MAVRLLITACLLFVLFRGVFAAYRFGHDVFYQQSVEAAPGRDIDVRIPEGQSTEETAKQLKELGLIRDTWAFRVQSLFLGRKVRAGEYRLNTSETIDEMLELLSTAPEKRRSGKS
;
A
#
# COMPACT_ATOMS: atom_id res chain seq x y z
N MET A 1 -25.21 -36.89 -19.87
CA MET A 1 -25.91 -35.71 -19.32
C MET A 1 -25.46 -35.39 -17.90
N ALA A 2 -25.53 -36.32 -16.94
CA ALA A 2 -25.16 -36.08 -15.53
C ALA A 2 -23.71 -35.63 -15.30
N VAL A 3 -22.72 -36.23 -15.99
CA VAL A 3 -21.29 -35.86 -15.83
C VAL A 3 -21.01 -34.41 -16.25
N ARG A 4 -21.67 -33.92 -17.31
CA ARG A 4 -21.54 -32.52 -17.75
C ARG A 4 -22.09 -31.56 -16.69
N LEU A 5 -23.26 -31.89 -16.11
CA LEU A 5 -23.85 -31.09 -15.03
C LEU A 5 -22.96 -31.05 -13.79
N LEU A 6 -22.34 -32.17 -13.40
CA LEU A 6 -21.42 -32.23 -12.27
C LEU A 6 -20.16 -31.38 -12.49
N ILE A 7 -19.57 -31.46 -13.69
CA ILE A 7 -18.40 -30.63 -14.05
C ILE A 7 -18.77 -29.15 -14.04
N THR A 8 -19.89 -28.77 -14.64
CA THR A 8 -20.35 -27.37 -14.66
C THR A 8 -20.65 -26.86 -13.25
N ALA A 9 -21.31 -27.66 -12.40
CA ALA A 9 -21.57 -27.29 -11.01
C ALA A 9 -20.27 -27.13 -10.20
N CYS A 10 -19.30 -28.03 -10.40
CA CYS A 10 -17.99 -27.93 -9.76
C CYS A 10 -17.23 -26.67 -10.22
N LEU A 11 -17.27 -26.37 -11.53
CA LEU A 11 -16.65 -25.17 -12.10
C LEU A 11 -17.27 -23.89 -11.53
N LEU A 12 -18.61 -23.84 -11.46
CA LEU A 12 -19.34 -22.71 -10.84
C LEU A 12 -18.99 -22.56 -9.37
N PHE A 13 -18.85 -23.66 -8.64
CA PHE A 13 -18.47 -23.63 -7.23
C PHE A 13 -17.05 -23.10 -7.01
N VAL A 14 -16.10 -23.55 -7.84
CA VAL A 14 -14.71 -23.04 -7.82
C VAL A 14 -14.68 -21.56 -8.19
N LEU A 15 -15.41 -21.14 -9.22
CA LEU A 15 -15.52 -19.73 -9.60
C LEU A 15 -16.15 -18.89 -8.48
N PHE A 16 -17.22 -19.36 -7.86
CA PHE A 16 -17.89 -18.65 -6.78
C PHE A 16 -16.96 -18.48 -5.57
N ARG A 17 -16.24 -19.54 -5.19
CA ARG A 17 -15.20 -19.52 -4.15
C ARG A 17 -14.08 -18.55 -4.52
N GLY A 18 -13.62 -18.56 -5.77
CA GLY A 18 -12.58 -17.67 -6.28
C GLY A 18 -12.99 -16.21 -6.24
N VAL A 19 -14.21 -15.88 -6.69
CA VAL A 19 -14.76 -14.52 -6.66
C VAL A 19 -14.92 -14.02 -5.23
N PHE A 20 -15.44 -14.85 -4.31
CA PHE A 20 -15.58 -14.44 -2.91
C PHE A 20 -14.22 -14.22 -2.23
N ALA A 21 -13.24 -15.07 -2.53
CA ALA A 21 -11.87 -14.92 -2.05
C ALA A 21 -11.21 -13.66 -2.64
N ALA A 22 -11.37 -13.42 -3.94
CA ALA A 22 -10.85 -12.23 -4.61
C ALA A 22 -11.54 -10.94 -4.13
N TYR A 23 -12.84 -10.98 -3.83
CA TYR A 23 -13.57 -9.84 -3.29
C TYR A 23 -13.11 -9.49 -1.88
N ARG A 24 -12.97 -10.49 -0.99
CA ARG A 24 -12.41 -10.27 0.36
C ARG A 24 -10.97 -9.79 0.30
N PHE A 25 -10.15 -10.42 -0.54
CA PHE A 25 -8.76 -10.01 -0.77
C PHE A 25 -8.68 -8.57 -1.29
N GLY A 26 -9.48 -8.23 -2.30
CA GLY A 26 -9.53 -6.90 -2.87
C GLY A 26 -10.00 -5.87 -1.85
N HIS A 27 -11.06 -6.17 -1.10
CA HIS A 27 -11.58 -5.28 -0.08
C HIS A 27 -10.55 -5.02 1.03
N ASP A 28 -9.88 -6.05 1.56
CA ASP A 28 -8.90 -5.87 2.64
C ASP A 28 -7.61 -5.17 2.18
N VAL A 29 -7.19 -5.36 0.93
CA VAL A 29 -5.95 -4.78 0.38
C VAL A 29 -6.16 -3.38 -0.21
N PHE A 30 -7.34 -3.09 -0.77
CA PHE A 30 -7.64 -1.83 -1.47
C PHE A 30 -8.57 -0.89 -0.70
N TYR A 31 -9.03 -1.23 0.52
CA TYR A 31 -9.63 -0.21 1.37
C TYR A 31 -8.54 0.80 1.76
N GLN A 32 -8.44 1.88 1.00
CA GLN A 32 -7.54 3.02 1.19
C GLN A 32 -7.89 3.76 2.48
N GLN A 33 -7.68 3.12 3.63
CA GLN A 33 -7.79 3.77 4.92
C GLN A 33 -6.44 4.33 5.32
N SER A 34 -6.40 5.63 5.48
CA SER A 34 -5.40 6.29 6.30
C SER A 34 -5.39 5.70 7.71
N VAL A 35 -4.24 5.78 8.40
CA VAL A 35 -4.14 5.23 9.76
C VAL A 35 -5.03 6.03 10.71
N GLU A 36 -5.06 7.35 10.53
CA GLU A 36 -5.83 8.32 11.32
C GLU A 36 -6.72 9.19 10.43
N ALA A 37 -7.77 9.78 11.01
CA ALA A 37 -8.53 10.84 10.36
C ALA A 37 -7.73 12.15 10.40
N ALA A 38 -7.95 13.03 9.41
CA ALA A 38 -7.37 14.37 9.44
C ALA A 38 -7.71 15.08 10.77
N PRO A 39 -6.75 15.78 11.41
CA PRO A 39 -5.49 16.27 10.83
C PRO A 39 -4.28 15.32 10.91
N GLY A 40 -4.42 14.12 11.50
CA GLY A 40 -3.33 13.16 11.64
C GLY A 40 -2.11 13.71 12.41
N ARG A 41 -0.94 13.12 12.16
CA ARG A 41 0.36 13.48 12.73
C ARG A 41 1.44 13.39 11.66
N ASP A 42 2.30 14.39 11.61
CA ASP A 42 3.47 14.39 10.71
C ASP A 42 4.63 13.62 11.34
N ILE A 43 5.25 12.76 10.55
CA ILE A 43 6.40 11.94 10.93
C ILE A 43 7.48 12.08 9.86
N ASP A 44 8.68 12.46 10.29
CA ASP A 44 9.86 12.50 9.43
C ASP A 44 10.43 11.08 9.29
N VAL A 45 10.52 10.61 8.05
CA VAL A 45 11.03 9.28 7.68
C VAL A 45 12.28 9.43 6.83
N ARG A 46 13.32 8.70 7.22
CA ARG A 46 14.54 8.58 6.43
C ARG A 46 14.64 7.20 5.81
N ILE A 47 14.75 7.17 4.48
CA ILE A 47 14.90 5.95 3.67
C ILE A 47 16.34 5.91 3.14
N PRO A 48 17.19 4.97 3.61
CA PRO A 48 18.55 4.79 3.12
C PRO A 48 18.62 4.37 1.65
N GLU A 49 19.73 4.68 0.99
CA GLU A 49 20.02 4.14 -0.34
C GLU A 49 20.12 2.62 -0.31
N GLY A 50 19.48 1.96 -1.28
CA GLY A 50 19.45 0.50 -1.39
C GLY A 50 18.45 -0.19 -0.46
N GLN A 51 17.71 0.53 0.39
CA GLN A 51 16.64 -0.06 1.20
C GLN A 51 15.54 -0.62 0.28
N SER A 52 15.11 -1.84 0.56
CA SER A 52 14.04 -2.48 -0.22
C SER A 52 12.66 -1.88 0.10
N THR A 53 11.72 -2.01 -0.84
CA THR A 53 10.31 -1.62 -0.61
C THR A 53 9.71 -2.34 0.59
N GLU A 54 10.13 -3.59 0.86
CA GLU A 54 9.65 -4.35 2.02
C GLU A 54 10.15 -3.76 3.35
N GLU A 55 11.44 -3.41 3.43
CA GLU A 55 12.02 -2.79 4.63
C GLU A 55 11.41 -1.40 4.86
N THR A 56 11.22 -0.63 3.80
CA THR A 56 10.51 0.66 3.87
C THR A 56 9.10 0.45 4.43
N ALA A 57 8.35 -0.52 3.91
CA ALA A 57 7.00 -0.80 4.39
C ALA A 57 6.99 -1.18 5.89
N LYS A 58 7.94 -2.02 6.33
CA LYS A 58 8.09 -2.38 7.76
C LYS A 58 8.34 -1.15 8.61
N GLN A 59 9.27 -0.29 8.21
CA GLN A 59 9.56 0.96 8.90
C GLN A 59 8.34 1.89 8.97
N LEU A 60 7.62 2.07 7.86
CA LEU A 60 6.39 2.88 7.84
C LEU A 60 5.30 2.31 8.76
N LYS A 61 5.21 0.98 8.88
CA LYS A 61 4.26 0.33 9.79
C LYS A 61 4.65 0.52 11.26
N GLU A 62 5.93 0.38 11.58
CA GLU A 62 6.47 0.60 12.93
C GLU A 62 6.26 2.04 13.39
N LEU A 63 6.37 3.00 12.47
CA LEU A 63 6.06 4.42 12.71
C LEU A 63 4.56 4.73 12.75
N GLY A 64 3.69 3.76 12.44
CA GLY A 64 2.24 3.96 12.42
C GLY A 64 1.74 4.80 11.24
N LEU A 65 2.52 4.89 10.16
CA LEU A 65 2.14 5.58 8.91
C LEU A 65 1.31 4.69 7.99
N ILE A 66 1.51 3.38 8.06
CA ILE A 66 0.68 2.40 7.36
C ILE A 66 0.18 1.32 8.31
N ARG A 67 -1.00 0.77 8.03
CA ARG A 67 -1.54 -0.37 8.81
C ARG A 67 -0.96 -1.70 8.37
N ASP A 68 -0.74 -1.84 7.07
CA ASP A 68 -0.42 -3.12 6.43
C ASP A 68 0.74 -2.97 5.44
N THR A 69 1.82 -3.74 5.66
CA THR A 69 3.01 -3.74 4.79
C THR A 69 2.75 -4.42 3.46
N TRP A 70 1.86 -5.40 3.43
CA TRP A 70 1.47 -6.11 2.22
C TRP A 70 0.67 -5.19 1.30
N ALA A 71 -0.30 -4.44 1.83
CA ALA A 71 -1.06 -3.46 1.05
C ALA A 71 -0.15 -2.43 0.37
N PHE A 72 0.84 -1.90 1.11
CA PHE A 72 1.85 -0.98 0.57
C PHE A 72 2.66 -1.60 -0.57
N ARG A 73 3.14 -2.83 -0.41
CA ARG A 73 3.92 -3.54 -1.43
C ARG A 73 3.11 -3.80 -2.70
N VAL A 74 1.87 -4.25 -2.54
CA VAL A 74 0.96 -4.51 -3.66
C VAL A 74 0.69 -3.21 -4.41
N GLN A 75 0.33 -2.12 -3.72
CA GLN A 75 0.09 -0.83 -4.37
C GLN A 75 1.34 -0.28 -5.05
N SER A 76 2.52 -0.36 -4.43
CA SER A 76 3.80 0.04 -5.04
C SER A 76 4.05 -0.72 -6.36
N LEU A 77 3.76 -2.03 -6.39
CA LEU A 77 3.92 -2.86 -7.59
C LEU A 77 2.88 -2.54 -8.66
N PHE A 78 1.60 -2.44 -8.29
CA PHE A 78 0.48 -2.19 -9.20
C PHE A 78 0.53 -0.77 -9.81
N LEU A 79 0.91 0.23 -9.02
CA LEU A 79 1.06 1.62 -9.48
C LEU A 79 2.41 1.87 -10.18
N GLY A 80 3.35 0.92 -10.11
CA GLY A 80 4.69 1.07 -10.65
C GLY A 80 5.54 2.14 -9.94
N ARG A 81 5.13 2.59 -8.75
CA ARG A 81 5.82 3.62 -7.96
C ARG A 81 6.95 2.97 -7.17
N LYS A 82 8.20 3.31 -7.50
CA LYS A 82 9.39 2.88 -6.75
C LYS A 82 9.73 3.88 -5.67
N VAL A 83 9.93 3.39 -4.45
CA VAL A 83 10.43 4.18 -3.32
C VAL A 83 11.86 4.65 -3.63
N ARG A 84 12.11 5.95 -3.45
CA ARG A 84 13.44 6.54 -3.58
C ARG A 84 14.03 6.84 -2.21
N ALA A 85 15.36 6.72 -2.11
CA ALA A 85 16.08 7.13 -0.92
C ALA A 85 15.96 8.64 -0.70
N GLY A 86 15.85 9.05 0.56
CA GLY A 86 15.62 10.44 0.90
C GLY A 86 15.05 10.62 2.30
N GLU A 87 14.83 11.89 2.66
CA GLU A 87 14.06 12.28 3.84
C GLU A 87 12.71 12.79 3.38
N TYR A 88 11.65 12.27 3.98
CA TYR A 88 10.27 12.59 3.65
C TYR A 88 9.51 12.92 4.93
N ARG A 89 8.58 13.86 4.84
CA ARG A 89 7.60 14.11 5.89
C ARG A 89 6.28 13.52 5.44
N LEU A 90 5.80 12.53 6.16
CA LEU A 90 4.57 11.80 5.85
C LEU A 90 3.57 12.02 6.98
N ASN A 91 2.28 12.06 6.66
CA ASN A 91 1.22 12.27 7.63
C ASN A 91 0.39 10.99 7.84
N THR A 92 0.03 10.66 9.08
CA THR A 92 -0.78 9.46 9.40
C THR A 92 -2.21 9.49 8.80
N SER A 93 -2.67 10.66 8.34
CA SER A 93 -3.92 10.84 7.62
C SER A 93 -3.80 10.68 6.10
N GLU A 94 -2.57 10.60 5.56
CA GLU A 94 -2.35 10.29 4.14
C GLU A 94 -2.63 8.81 3.85
N THR A 95 -3.08 8.56 2.63
CA THR A 95 -3.28 7.21 2.12
C THR A 95 -1.98 6.62 1.57
N ILE A 96 -1.94 5.30 1.38
CA ILE A 96 -0.78 4.60 0.81
C ILE A 96 -0.40 5.16 -0.58
N ASP A 97 -1.37 5.54 -1.41
CA ASP A 97 -1.09 6.11 -2.75
C ASP A 97 -0.42 7.48 -2.64
N GLU A 98 -0.94 8.38 -1.80
CA GLU A 98 -0.34 9.70 -1.55
C GLU A 98 1.09 9.58 -0.99
N MET A 99 1.30 8.68 -0.02
CA MET A 99 2.62 8.39 0.51
C MET A 99 3.55 7.84 -0.59
N LEU A 100 3.09 6.87 -1.39
CA LEU A 100 3.88 6.32 -2.50
C LEU A 100 4.20 7.37 -3.56
N GLU A 101 3.31 8.33 -3.80
CA GLU A 101 3.54 9.45 -4.69
C GLU A 101 4.69 10.33 -4.18
N LEU A 102 4.65 10.73 -2.90
CA LEU A 102 5.72 11.49 -2.24
C LEU A 102 7.05 10.73 -2.27
N LEU A 103 7.03 9.43 -1.92
CA LEU A 103 8.21 8.56 -1.89
C LEU A 103 8.79 8.26 -3.28
N SER A 104 7.97 8.37 -4.34
CA SER A 104 8.40 8.16 -5.72
C SER A 104 8.90 9.44 -6.39
N THR A 105 8.49 10.60 -5.88
CA THR A 105 8.99 11.90 -6.31
C THR A 105 10.36 12.14 -5.67
N ALA A 106 11.25 12.89 -6.32
CA ALA A 106 12.53 13.23 -5.69
C ALA A 106 12.25 13.94 -4.35
N PRO A 107 12.98 13.61 -3.27
CA PRO A 107 12.70 14.15 -1.94
C PRO A 107 12.61 15.66 -2.04
N GLU A 108 11.57 16.25 -1.46
CA GLU A 108 11.38 17.69 -1.43
C GLU A 108 12.57 18.27 -0.68
N LYS A 109 13.57 18.69 -1.46
CA LYS A 109 14.79 19.29 -0.97
C LYS A 109 14.32 20.49 -0.20
N ARG A 110 14.45 20.48 1.13
CA ARG A 110 14.14 21.62 1.99
C ARG A 110 14.59 22.87 1.25
N ARG A 111 13.64 23.67 0.76
CA ARG A 111 13.89 25.11 0.69
C ARG A 111 14.07 25.47 2.15
N SER A 112 15.33 25.47 2.56
CA SER A 112 15.80 26.25 3.68
C SER A 112 15.32 27.67 3.43
N GLY A 113 14.12 27.96 3.93
CA GLY A 113 13.63 29.31 4.14
C GLY A 113 14.48 29.89 5.25
N LYS A 114 15.66 30.31 4.85
CA LYS A 114 16.44 31.34 5.52
C LYS A 114 15.66 32.64 5.32
N SER A 115 14.91 33.07 6.32
CA SER A 115 14.81 34.48 6.74
C SER A 115 13.96 34.62 7.98
#